data_AF-N9UPY8-F1
#
_entry.id   AF-N9UPY8-F1
#
_cell.length_a   1.000
_cell.length_b   1.000
_cell.length_c   1.000
_cell.angle_alpha   90.00
_cell.angle_beta   90.00
_cell.angle_gamma   90.00
#
_symmetry.space_group_name_H-M   'P 1'
#
loop_
_entity.id
_entity.type
_entity.pdbx_description
1 polymer ?
#
loop_
_entity_poly.entity_id
_entity_poly.type
_entity_poly.pdbx_seq_one_letter_code
_entity_poly.pdbx_strand_id
1 'polypeptide(L)' 'MVDATKELWDIHDRMPVILHPDAHETWLRADAKEAMNVVTQYPAAKLTVERTNDPWFARKPKATERLPLI' A
#
# COMPACT_ATOMS: atom_id res chain seq x y z
N MET A 1 8.21 -7.75 2.43
CA MET A 1 7.14 -8.46 1.71
C MET A 1 6.65 -9.60 2.57
N VAL A 2 5.35 -9.86 2.56
CA VAL A 2 4.68 -11.02 3.21
C VAL A 2 3.78 -11.70 2.19
N ASP A 3 3.19 -12.85 2.53
CA ASP A 3 2.21 -13.50 1.65
C ASP A 3 1.00 -12.58 1.48
N ALA A 4 0.42 -12.56 0.29
CA ALA A 4 -0.81 -11.82 0.06
C ALA A 4 -1.99 -12.47 0.80
N THR A 5 -2.98 -11.67 1.20
CA THR A 5 -4.26 -12.20 1.66
C THR A 5 -4.95 -12.93 0.50
N LYS A 6 -5.78 -13.94 0.81
CA LYS A 6 -6.38 -14.81 -0.22
C LYS A 6 -7.23 -14.02 -1.23
N GLU A 7 -7.81 -12.91 -0.80
CA GLU A 7 -8.62 -11.99 -1.60
C GLU A 7 -7.83 -11.29 -2.71
N LEU A 8 -6.49 -11.27 -2.62
CA LEU A 8 -5.60 -10.59 -3.58
C LEU A 8 -4.79 -11.56 -4.45
N TRP A 9 -4.99 -12.88 -4.29
CA TRP A 9 -4.22 -13.89 -5.01
C TRP A 9 -4.46 -13.88 -6.52
N ASP A 10 -5.58 -13.33 -6.99
CA ASP A 10 -5.86 -13.09 -8.40
C ASP A 10 -5.01 -11.96 -9.01
N ILE A 11 -4.26 -11.23 -8.18
CA ILE A 11 -3.31 -10.19 -8.59
C ILE A 11 -1.87 -10.69 -8.40
N HIS A 12 -1.52 -11.12 -7.18
CA HIS A 12 -0.20 -11.66 -6.84
C HIS A 12 -0.26 -12.42 -5.50
N ASP A 13 0.62 -13.40 -5.33
CA ASP A 13 0.78 -14.19 -4.10
C ASP A 13 1.59 -13.50 -2.97
N ARG A 14 2.15 -12.30 -3.23
CA ARG A 14 2.98 -11.54 -2.29
C ARG A 14 2.49 -10.11 -2.20
N MET A 15 2.52 -9.54 -1.00
CA MET A 15 2.10 -8.16 -0.75
C MET A 15 3.17 -7.39 0.05
N PRO A 16 3.20 -6.05 -0.10
CA PRO A 16 3.98 -5.22 0.81
C PRO A 16 3.44 -5.32 2.24
N VAL A 17 4.30 -5.07 3.21
CA VAL A 17 3.87 -4.84 4.59
C VAL A 17 3.38 -3.39 4.65
N ILE A 18 2.11 -3.21 5.01
CA ILE A 18 1.53 -1.91 5.26
C ILE A 18 1.45 -1.76 6.78
N LEU A 19 2.09 -0.73 7.32
CA LEU A 19 2.00 -0.44 8.75
C LEU A 19 0.74 0.35 9.03
N HIS A 20 0.03 -0.02 10.09
CA HIS A 20 -0.98 0.86 10.66
C HIS A 20 -0.28 2.03 11.39
N PRO A 21 -0.88 3.24 11.46
CA PRO A 21 -0.20 4.40 12.05
C PRO A 21 0.29 4.21 13.49
N ASP A 22 -0.41 3.41 14.29
CA ASP A 22 0.00 3.07 15.67
C ASP A 22 1.24 2.16 15.76
N ALA A 23 1.58 1.44 14.68
CA ALA A 23 2.74 0.56 14.60
C ALA A 23 4.02 1.28 14.12
N HIS A 24 3.93 2.55 13.73
CA HIS A 24 5.08 3.31 13.21
C HIS A 24 6.22 3.42 14.23
N GLU A 25 5.90 3.74 15.48
CA GLU A 25 6.91 3.89 16.53
C GLU A 25 7.60 2.56 16.86
N THR A 26 6.84 1.47 16.91
CA THR A 26 7.40 0.12 17.07
C THR A 26 8.36 -0.21 15.94
N TRP A 27 7.99 0.07 14.69
CA TRP A 27 8.86 -0.18 13.55
C TRP A 27 10.16 0.65 13.58
N LEU A 28 10.06 1.94 13.94
CA LEU A 28 11.18 2.87 13.85
C LEU A 28 12.13 2.82 15.06
N ARG A 29 11.65 2.39 16.23
CA ARG A 29 12.38 2.59 17.50
C ARG A 29 12.47 1.38 18.42
N ALA A 30 11.64 0.36 18.22
CA ALA A 30 11.72 -0.84 19.06
C ALA A 30 12.97 -1.67 18.72
N ASP A 31 13.27 -2.66 19.56
CA ASP A 31 14.30 -3.62 19.23
C ASP A 31 13.89 -4.48 18.01
N ALA A 32 14.86 -5.18 17.44
CA ALA A 32 14.64 -5.98 16.23
C ALA A 32 13.54 -7.04 16.43
N LYS A 33 13.43 -7.64 17.61
CA LYS A 33 12.44 -8.69 17.89
C LYS A 33 11.04 -8.10 17.89
N GLU A 34 10.85 -6.96 18.55
CA GLU A 34 9.57 -6.26 18.60
C GLU A 34 9.17 -5.67 17.24
N ALA A 35 10.12 -5.08 16.51
CA ALA A 35 9.89 -4.57 15.16
C ALA A 35 9.42 -5.68 14.20
N MET A 36 9.92 -6.91 14.35
CA MET A 36 9.48 -8.03 13.52
C MET A 36 8.01 -8.43 13.75
N ASN A 37 7.41 -8.12 14.90
CA ASN A 37 6.00 -8.45 15.17
C ASN A 37 5.02 -7.67 14.27
N VAL A 38 5.43 -6.52 13.73
CA VAL A 38 4.58 -5.72 12.83
C VAL A 38 4.76 -6.08 11.35
N VAL A 39 5.67 -7.01 11.05
CA VAL A 39 5.94 -7.52 9.68
C VAL A 39 4.94 -8.64 9.36
N THR A 40 3.67 -8.26 9.17
CA THR A 40 2.56 -9.20 8.94
C THR A 40 1.63 -8.69 7.83
N GLN A 41 0.64 -9.51 7.46
CA GLN A 41 -0.41 -9.13 6.52
C GLN A 41 -1.24 -7.97 7.07
N TYR A 42 -1.55 -6.99 6.22
CA TYR A 42 -2.51 -5.96 6.58
C TYR A 42 -3.94 -6.51 6.47
N PRO A 43 -4.90 -6.11 7.33
CA PRO A 43 -6.25 -6.67 7.30
C PRO A 43 -6.93 -6.47 5.94
N ALA A 44 -7.35 -7.57 5.31
CA ALA A 44 -8.01 -7.54 4.00
C ALA A 44 -9.24 -6.63 3.98
N ALA A 45 -10.02 -6.59 5.07
CA ALA A 45 -11.20 -5.73 5.21
C ALA A 45 -10.90 -4.21 5.16
N LYS A 46 -9.64 -3.81 5.30
CA LYS A 46 -9.18 -2.41 5.18
C LYS A 46 -8.53 -2.11 3.82
N LEU A 47 -8.53 -3.07 2.90
CA LEU A 47 -7.96 -2.94 1.57
C LEU A 47 -9.08 -2.96 0.52
N THR A 48 -8.95 -2.08 -0.48
CA THR A 48 -9.80 -2.07 -1.67
C THR A 48 -8.90 -2.10 -2.89
N VAL A 49 -9.29 -2.89 -3.90
CA VAL A 49 -8.61 -2.93 -5.19
C VAL A 49 -9.52 -2.28 -6.23
N GLU A 50 -9.02 -1.21 -6.84
CA GLU A 50 -9.62 -0.63 -8.03
C GLU A 50 -8.80 -1.03 -9.26
N ARG A 51 -9.37 -1.85 -10.14
CA ARG A 51 -8.72 -2.25 -11.39
C ARG A 51 -8.86 -1.13 -12.41
N THR A 52 -7.76 -0.78 -13.07
CA THR A 52 -7.75 0.16 -14.20
C THR A 52 -7.24 -0.50 -15.47
N ASN A 53 -7.74 -0.05 -16.60
CA ASN A 53 -7.22 -0.40 -17.93
C ASN A 53 -6.08 0.53 -18.35
N ASP A 54 -5.79 1.58 -17.57
CA ASP A 54 -4.70 2.50 -17.86
C ASP A 54 -3.35 1.83 -17.58
N PRO A 55 -2.46 1.72 -18.59
CA PRO A 55 -1.14 1.16 -18.37
C PRO A 55 -0.31 2.10 -17.49
N TRP A 56 0.38 1.54 -16.49
CA TRP A 56 1.22 2.33 -15.55
C TRP A 56 2.37 3.08 -16.24
N PHE A 57 2.81 2.59 -17.40
CA PHE A 57 3.86 3.19 -18.22
C PHE A 57 3.33 4.26 -19.20
N ALA A 58 2.01 4.44 -19.29
CA ALA A 58 1.41 5.44 -20.16
C ALA A 58 1.83 6.85 -19.72
N ARG A 59 2.15 7.72 -20.68
CA ARG A 59 2.53 9.10 -20.40
C ARG A 59 1.32 9.83 -19.83
N LYS A 60 1.42 10.30 -18.58
CA LYS A 60 0.35 11.11 -17.97
C LYS A 60 0.13 12.38 -18.81
N PRO A 61 -1.13 12.76 -19.11
CA PRO A 61 -1.40 14.04 -19.74
C PRO A 61 -0.87 15.17 -18.86
N LYS A 62 -0.31 16.22 -19.45
CA LYS A 62 0.08 17.42 -18.70
C LYS A 62 -1.18 17.94 -18.00
N ALA A 63 -1.12 18.10 -16.68
CA ALA A 63 -2.19 18.74 -15.94
C ALA A 63 -2.46 20.11 -16.58
N THR A 64 -3.69 20.33 -17.05
CA THR A 64 -4.15 21.67 -17.44
C THR A 64 -4.01 22.56 -16.21
N GLU A 65 -3.22 23.62 -16.35
CA GLU A 65 -3.11 24.68 -15.36
C GLU A 65 -4.52 25.16 -15.01
N ARG A 66 -4.93 25.00 -13.74
CA ARG A 66 -6.13 25.65 -13.24
C ARG A 66 -5.86 27.15 -13.28
N LEU A 67 -6.43 27.84 -14.26
CA LEU A 67 -6.48 29.29 -14.24
C LEU A 67 -7.21 29.71 -12.95
N PRO A 68 -6.68 30.70 -12.21
CA PRO A 68 -7.32 31.17 -10.99
C PRO A 68 -8.71 31.73 -11.32
N LEU A 69 -9.70 31.38 -10.51
CA LEU A 69 -11.01 32.04 -10.52
C LEU A 69 -10.77 33.47 -10.03
N ILE A 70 -11.04 34.44 -10.90
CA ILE A 70 -11.09 35.87 -10.58
C ILE A 70 -12.40 36.17 -9.85
#